data_AF-A0AAW8KRG6-F1
#
_entry.id   AF-A0AAW8KRG6-F1
#
_cell.length_a   1.000
_cell.length_b   1.000
_cell.length_c   1.000
_cell.angle_alpha   90.00
_cell.angle_beta   90.00
_cell.angle_gamma   90.00
#
_symmetry.space_group_name_H-M   'P 1'
#
loop_
_entity.id
_entity.type
_entity.pdbx_description
1 polymer ?
#
loop_
_entity_poly.entity_id
_entity_poly.type
_entity_poly.pdbx_seq_one_letter_code
_entity_poly.pdbx_strand_id
1 'polypeptide(L)' 'AVALNWALEGYGILMRAEWDVAKYLRSGRLVQVLADYETPPADVYAVYLERLNLSPKVAHFLDHLRQFLNQHVEEQEP' A
#
# COMPACT_ATOMS: atom_id res chain seq x y z
N ALA A 1 7.09 8.98 -7.08
CA ALA A 1 8.31 9.07 -6.24
C ALA A 1 9.55 8.93 -7.11
N VAL A 2 10.72 9.45 -6.69
CA VAL A 2 11.97 9.41 -7.48
C VAL A 2 12.38 7.97 -7.85
N ALA A 3 12.37 7.05 -6.89
CA ALA A 3 12.73 5.64 -7.14
C ALA A 3 11.82 4.95 -8.15
N LEU A 4 10.52 5.28 -8.18
CA LEU A 4 9.58 4.73 -9.16
C LEU A 4 9.89 5.22 -10.57
N ASN A 5 10.22 6.50 -10.73
CA ASN A 5 10.58 7.04 -12.04
C ASN A 5 11.84 6.36 -12.58
N TRP A 6 12.84 6.11 -11.73
CA TRP A 6 14.04 5.39 -12.15
C TRP A 6 13.73 3.99 -12.68
N ALA A 7 12.85 3.25 -12.02
CA ALA A 7 12.44 1.94 -12.50
C ALA A 7 11.65 2.01 -13.82
N LEU A 8 10.76 3.00 -13.95
CA LEU A 8 10.01 3.25 -15.18
C LEU A 8 10.90 3.70 -16.36
N GLU A 9 12.05 4.28 -16.07
CA GLU A 9 13.08 4.66 -17.04
C GLU A 9 14.12 3.55 -17.27
N GLY A 10 13.98 2.40 -16.60
CA GLY A 10 14.83 1.23 -16.81
C GLY A 10 16.16 1.25 -16.06
N TYR A 11 16.33 2.10 -15.05
CA TYR A 11 17.57 2.18 -14.26
C TYR A 11 17.69 1.14 -13.13
N GLY A 12 16.73 0.21 -13.00
CA GLY A 12 16.86 -0.90 -12.06
C GLY A 12 15.54 -1.46 -11.54
N ILE A 13 15.66 -2.25 -10.46
CA ILE A 13 14.56 -2.92 -9.75
C ILE A 13 14.26 -2.14 -8.47
N LEU A 14 12.99 -2.10 -8.07
CA LEU A 14 12.55 -1.52 -6.80
C LEU A 14 11.55 -2.42 -6.09
N MET A 15 11.52 -2.35 -4.76
CA MET A 15 10.48 -2.94 -3.94
C MET A 15 9.44 -1.87 -3.60
N ARG A 16 8.17 -2.10 -3.94
CA ARG A 16 7.04 -1.21 -3.68
C ARG A 16 5.81 -2.02 -3.33
N ALA A 17 4.91 -1.41 -2.57
CA ALA A 17 3.60 -1.99 -2.34
C ALA A 17 2.83 -2.04 -3.66
N GLU A 18 2.17 -3.17 -3.92
CA GLU A 18 1.55 -3.45 -5.22
C GLU A 18 0.49 -2.40 -5.59
N TRP A 19 -0.33 -1.97 -4.62
CA TRP A 19 -1.37 -0.96 -4.81
C TRP A 19 -0.83 0.38 -5.37
N ASP A 20 0.43 0.73 -5.08
CA ASP A 20 1.07 1.97 -5.58
C ASP A 20 1.50 1.83 -7.05
N VAL A 21 1.81 0.60 -7.50
CA VAL A 21 2.38 0.32 -8.82
C VAL A 21 1.45 -0.49 -9.75
N ALA A 22 0.28 -0.91 -9.28
CA ALA A 22 -0.62 -1.83 -9.98
C ALA A 22 -0.98 -1.36 -11.40
N LYS A 23 -1.18 -0.06 -11.61
CA LYS A 23 -1.45 0.52 -12.94
C LYS A 23 -0.28 0.35 -13.93
N TYR A 24 0.96 0.34 -13.44
CA TYR A 24 2.16 0.14 -14.24
C TYR A 24 2.41 -1.33 -14.53
N LEU A 25 2.08 -2.22 -13.59
CA LEU A 25 2.05 -3.67 -13.83
C LEU A 25 1.00 -4.02 -14.90
N ARG A 26 -0.24 -3.53 -14.75
CA ARG A 26 -1.32 -3.74 -15.75
C ARG A 26 -1.00 -3.22 -17.14
N SER A 27 -0.26 -2.10 -17.23
CA SER A 27 0.15 -1.54 -18.53
C SER A 27 1.42 -2.17 -19.10
N GLY A 28 2.08 -3.08 -18.38
CA GLY A 28 3.36 -3.69 -18.76
C GLY A 28 4.55 -2.73 -18.71
N ARG A 29 4.37 -1.51 -18.17
CA ARG A 29 5.46 -0.54 -17.97
C ARG A 29 6.39 -0.94 -16.82
N LEU A 30 5.88 -1.72 -15.88
CA LEU A 30 6.66 -2.47 -14.90
C LEU A 30 6.32 -3.95 -15.05
N VAL A 31 7.25 -4.80 -14.68
CA VAL A 31 7.09 -6.26 -14.68
C VAL A 31 7.50 -6.77 -13.30
N GLN A 32 6.71 -7.68 -12.74
CA GLN A 32 7.08 -8.35 -11.49
C GLN A 32 8.28 -9.26 -11.75
N VAL A 33 9.28 -9.15 -10.89
CA VAL A 33 10.47 -10.00 -10.88
C VAL A 33 10.51 -10.77 -9.56
N LEU A 34 11.22 -11.90 -9.53
CA LEU A 34 11.33 -12.76 -8.35
C LEU A 34 9.94 -13.19 -7.82
N ALA A 35 9.05 -13.66 -8.70
CA ALA A 35 7.68 -14.05 -8.34
C ALA A 35 7.62 -15.14 -7.27
N ASP A 36 8.69 -15.93 -7.12
CA ASP A 36 8.82 -16.99 -6.11
C ASP A 36 9.29 -16.48 -4.73
N TYR A 37 9.46 -15.15 -4.57
CA TYR A 37 9.92 -14.54 -3.33
C TYR A 37 8.85 -13.65 -2.69
N GLU A 38 8.51 -13.93 -1.43
CA GLU A 38 7.57 -13.13 -0.67
C GLU A 38 8.25 -11.89 -0.06
N THR A 39 7.67 -10.71 -0.30
CA THR A 39 8.11 -9.48 0.35
C THR A 39 7.53 -9.34 1.75
N PRO A 40 8.22 -8.65 2.68
CA PRO A 40 7.63 -8.32 3.98
C PRO A 40 6.28 -7.59 3.83
N PRO A 41 5.35 -7.77 4.78
CA PRO A 41 4.04 -7.15 4.71
C PRO A 41 4.13 -5.62 4.72
N ALA A 42 3.29 -4.98 3.90
CA ALA A 42 3.20 -3.52 3.79
C ALA A 42 2.03 -2.98 4.64
N ASP A 43 2.06 -3.28 5.94
CA ASP A 43 0.98 -2.96 6.86
C ASP A 43 0.78 -1.44 7.04
N VAL A 44 -0.48 -1.04 7.22
CA VAL A 44 -0.86 0.34 7.52
C VAL A 44 -1.22 0.46 8.99
N TYR A 45 -0.50 1.30 9.73
CA TYR A 45 -0.73 1.55 11.15
C TYR A 45 -1.32 2.94 11.40
N ALA A 46 -2.33 3.01 12.27
CA ALA A 46 -2.83 4.27 12.78
C ALA A 46 -2.08 4.64 14.07
N VAL A 47 -1.31 5.72 14.03
CA VAL A 47 -0.53 6.21 15.18
C VAL A 47 -1.14 7.49 15.73
N TYR A 48 -1.45 7.49 17.02
CA TYR A 48 -2.05 8.62 17.72
C TYR A 48 -1.55 8.68 19.16
N LEU A 49 -1.73 9.84 19.81
CA LEU A 49 -1.30 10.02 21.20
C LEU A 49 -2.10 9.11 22.15
N GLU A 50 -1.41 8.44 23.06
CA GLU A 50 -2.01 7.50 24.02
C GLU A 50 -3.22 8.07 24.79
N ARG A 51 -3.15 9.35 25.20
CA ARG A 51 -4.25 10.03 25.89
C ARG A 51 -5.57 10.07 25.11
N LEU A 52 -5.53 9.83 23.80
CA LEU A 52 -6.70 9.83 22.92
C LEU A 52 -7.29 8.43 22.73
N ASN A 53 -6.74 7.38 23.36
CA ASN A 53 -7.18 6.00 23.16
C ASN A 53 -8.65 5.74 23.56
N LEU A 54 -9.20 6.57 24.46
CA LEU A 54 -10.62 6.52 24.87
C LEU A 54 -11.47 7.61 24.21
N SER A 55 -10.91 8.39 23.29
CA SER A 55 -11.66 9.47 22.64
C SER A 55 -12.68 8.89 21.66
N PRO A 56 -13.99 9.15 21.83
CA PRO A 56 -15.01 8.64 20.91
C PRO A 56 -14.80 9.13 19.47
N LYS A 57 -14.26 10.35 19.31
CA LYS A 57 -13.95 10.92 18.00
C LYS A 57 -12.85 10.14 17.28
N VAL A 58 -11.78 9.76 17.99
CA VAL A 58 -10.69 8.97 17.40
C VAL A 58 -11.16 7.57 17.09
N ALA A 59 -11.87 6.92 18.02
CA ALA A 59 -12.43 5.59 17.80
C ALA A 59 -13.33 5.54 16.55
N HIS A 60 -14.26 6.49 16.44
CA HIS A 60 -15.17 6.54 15.29
C HIS A 60 -14.45 6.82 13.97
N PHE A 61 -13.42 7.67 13.97
CA PHE A 61 -12.59 7.91 12.79
C PHE A 61 -11.81 6.66 12.38
N LEU A 62 -11.23 5.94 13.34
CA LEU A 62 -10.51 4.69 13.08
C LEU A 62 -11.43 3.60 12.54
N ASP A 63 -12.64 3.48 13.07
CA ASP A 63 -13.63 2.52 12.58
C ASP A 63 -14.05 2.83 11.14
N HIS A 64 -14.30 4.11 10.84
CA HIS A 64 -14.56 4.55 9.47
C HIS A 64 -13.37 4.24 8.54
N LEU A 65 -12.15 4.55 8.98
CA LEU A 65 -10.94 4.30 8.18
C LEU A 65 -10.72 2.81 7.92
N ARG A 66 -10.95 1.94 8.90
CA ARG A 66 -10.89 0.49 8.75
C ARG A 66 -11.90 -0.02 7.73
N GLN A 67 -13.16 0.42 7.83
CA GLN A 67 -14.19 0.05 6.87
C GLN A 67 -13.83 0.51 5.45
N PHE A 68 -13.38 1.76 5.33
CA PHE A 68 -12.96 2.32 4.05
C PHE A 68 -11.79 1.55 3.43
N LEU A 69 -10.73 1.26 4.21
CA LEU A 69 -9.57 0.55 3.72
C LEU A 69 -9.90 -0.90 3.36
N ASN A 70 -10.67 -1.61 4.19
CA ASN A 70 -11.06 -3.00 3.89
C ASN A 70 -11.83 -3.11 2.57
N GLN A 71 -12.75 -2.18 2.29
CA GLN A 71 -13.50 -2.15 1.03
C GLN A 71 -12.58 -1.95 -0.20
N HIS A 72 -11.51 -1.16 -0.07
CA HIS A 72 -10.63 -0.84 -1.20
C HIS A 72 -9.40 -1.76 -1.29
N VAL A 73 -9.15 -2.58 -0.28
CA VAL A 73 -8.13 -3.66 -0.32
C VAL A 73 -8.68 -4.86 -1.11
N GLU A 74 -9.95 -5.22 -0.94
CA GLU A 74 -10.59 -6.35 -1.66
C GLU A 74 -10.74 -6.09 -3.17
N GLU A 75 -10.89 -4.83 -3.61
CA GLU A 75 -10.97 -4.47 -5.04
C GLU A 75 -9.64 -4.64 -5.81
N GLN A 76 -8.55 -4.99 -5.12
CA GLN A 76 -7.20 -5.10 -5.68
C GLN A 76 -6.71 -6.55 -5.81
N GLU A 77 -7.47 -7.56 -5.36
CA GLU A 77 -7.19 -8.97 -5.66
C GLU A 77 -7.66 -9.32 -7.09
N PRO A 78 -6.78 -9.74 -8.02
CA PRO A 78 -7.16 -10.48 -9.22
C PRO A 78 -7.41 -11.97 -8.93
#